data_AF-A0AAU5UUA5-F1
#
_entry.id   AF-A0AAU5UUA5-F1
#
_cell.length_a   1.000
_cell.length_b   1.000
_cell.length_c   1.000
_cell.angle_alpha   90.00
_cell.angle_beta   90.00
_cell.angle_gamma   90.00
#
_symmetry.space_group_name_H-M   'P 1'
#
loop_
_entity.id
_entity.type
_entity.pdbx_description
1 polymer ?
#
loop_
_entity_poly.entity_id
_entity_poly.type
_entity_poly.pdbx_seq_one_letter_code
_entity_poly.pdbx_strand_id
1 'polypeptide(L)'
;MQSITIGKPQAYLRLTAVRWPRDDSRPEIPREKRRFLAAELHLKEVTARRELDLNRDYAGLSTFFEHVAAHWHEWGNSRMVWGTGGELELDFLRIEGPGGEPDYLILSLALRNHGWHVQAWTVKTSMIVEDEELQRLARELRELTD
;
A
#
# COMPACT_ATOMS: atom_id res chain seq x y z
N MET A 1 14.75 -11.68 4.58
CA MET A 1 13.33 -11.27 4.74
C MET A 1 13.13 -10.13 3.75
N GLN A 2 12.23 -10.29 2.78
CA GLN A 2 12.02 -9.32 1.72
C GLN A 2 11.04 -8.25 2.19
N SER A 3 11.37 -6.99 1.96
CA SER A 3 10.55 -5.85 2.32
C SER A 3 10.75 -4.73 1.31
N ILE A 4 9.72 -3.93 1.12
CA ILE A 4 9.75 -2.71 0.31
C ILE A 4 9.36 -1.52 1.17
N THR A 5 9.83 -0.34 0.77
CA THR A 5 9.52 0.92 1.44
C THR A 5 8.97 1.91 0.42
N ILE A 6 7.83 2.51 0.75
CA ILE A 6 7.14 3.54 -0.02
C ILE A 6 7.20 4.84 0.78
N GLY A 7 7.81 5.89 0.23
CA GLY A 7 7.94 7.19 0.86
C GLY A 7 9.34 7.53 1.34
N LYS A 8 9.42 8.56 2.21
CA LYS A 8 10.69 9.17 2.63
C LYS A 8 11.02 8.81 4.09
N PRO A 9 12.27 8.95 4.56
CA PRO A 9 12.67 8.51 5.91
C PRO A 9 11.81 9.05 7.06
N GLN A 10 11.27 10.26 6.93
CA GLN A 10 10.38 10.87 7.93
C GLN A 10 8.93 10.35 7.91
N ALA A 11 8.49 9.74 6.82
CA ALA A 11 7.14 9.23 6.62
C ALA A 11 7.14 8.15 5.52
N TYR A 12 7.00 6.88 5.92
CA TYR A 12 7.03 5.77 4.98
C TYR A 12 6.14 4.60 5.40
N LEU A 13 5.63 3.90 4.39
CA LEU A 13 5.02 2.60 4.52
C LEU A 13 6.04 1.52 4.20
N ARG A 14 6.29 0.61 5.14
CA ARG A 14 7.06 -0.62 4.91
C ARG A 14 6.11 -1.79 4.76
N LEU A 15 6.25 -2.55 3.68
CA LEU A 15 5.56 -3.81 3.47
C LEU A 15 6.58 -4.94 3.50
N THR A 16 6.33 -5.95 4.33
CA THR A 16 7.25 -7.09 4.53
C THR A 16 6.51 -8.39 4.30
N ALA A 17 7.05 -9.27 3.46
CA ALA A 17 6.45 -10.59 3.22
C ALA A 17 6.53 -11.47 4.47
N VAL A 18 5.38 -12.00 4.89
CA VAL A 18 5.28 -12.87 6.07
C VAL A 18 5.39 -14.32 5.62
N ARG A 19 6.56 -14.93 5.88
CA ARG A 19 6.86 -16.32 5.48
C ARG A 19 6.10 -17.38 6.30
N TRP A 20 5.79 -17.04 7.55
CA TRP A 20 5.11 -17.92 8.49
C TRP A 20 4.01 -17.14 9.19
N PRO A 21 2.83 -17.03 8.57
CA PRO A 21 1.70 -16.39 9.22
C PRO A 21 1.32 -17.18 10.47
N ARG A 22 0.71 -16.49 11.44
CA ARG A 22 0.32 -17.12 12.70
C ARG A 22 -0.61 -18.31 12.43
N ASP A 23 -0.50 -19.38 13.22
CA ASP A 23 -1.28 -20.59 12.96
C ASP A 23 -2.81 -20.35 13.00
N ASP A 24 -3.23 -19.37 13.79
CA ASP A 24 -4.62 -18.92 13.98
C ASP A 24 -5.15 -17.95 12.91
N SER A 25 -4.28 -17.41 12.04
CA SER A 25 -4.66 -16.36 11.08
C SER A 25 -5.73 -16.78 10.08
N ARG A 26 -5.69 -18.04 9.61
CA ARG A 26 -6.61 -18.62 8.59
C ARG A 26 -6.58 -20.15 8.61
N PRO A 27 -7.10 -20.83 9.65
CA PRO A 27 -7.01 -22.29 9.76
C PRO A 27 -7.58 -23.04 8.55
N GLU A 28 -8.53 -22.44 7.83
CA GLU A 28 -9.18 -22.98 6.63
C GLU A 28 -8.29 -23.00 5.37
N ILE A 29 -7.22 -22.19 5.31
CA ILE A 29 -6.28 -22.18 4.18
C ILE A 29 -5.02 -22.97 4.57
N PRO A 30 -4.53 -23.90 3.71
CA PRO A 30 -3.25 -24.56 3.96
C PRO A 30 -2.12 -23.55 4.18
N ARG A 31 -1.27 -23.79 5.18
CA ARG A 31 -0.26 -22.81 5.64
C ARG A 31 0.67 -22.36 4.50
N GLU A 32 0.97 -23.25 3.56
CA GLU A 32 1.79 -23.02 2.37
C GLU A 32 1.15 -22.09 1.32
N LYS A 33 -0.19 -21.94 1.35
CA LYS A 33 -0.95 -21.06 0.45
C LYS A 33 -1.28 -19.71 1.08
N ARG A 34 -1.04 -19.54 2.37
CA ARG A 34 -1.27 -18.28 3.06
C ARG A 34 -0.23 -17.25 2.60
N ARG A 35 -0.69 -16.09 2.13
CA ARG A 35 0.14 -14.96 1.69
C ARG A 35 -0.27 -13.73 2.47
N PHE A 36 0.65 -13.23 3.29
CA PHE A 36 0.40 -12.09 4.16
C PHE A 36 1.52 -11.05 4.03
N LEU A 37 1.17 -9.78 4.18
CA LEU A 37 2.13 -8.68 4.32
C LEU A 37 2.00 -8.06 5.71
N ALA A 38 3.14 -7.89 6.39
CA ALA A 38 3.21 -6.97 7.52
C ALA A 38 3.35 -5.55 6.98
N ALA A 39 2.34 -4.73 7.19
CA ALA A 39 2.31 -3.32 6.86
C ALA A 39 2.64 -2.47 8.09
N GLU A 40 3.65 -1.62 7.95
CA GLU A 40 4.07 -0.69 9.00
C GLU A 40 4.11 0.73 8.44
N LEU A 41 3.25 1.60 8.95
CA LEU A 41 3.25 3.01 8.61
C LEU A 41 3.99 3.79 9.70
N HIS A 42 5.16 4.32 9.34
CA HIS A 42 6.03 5.10 10.20
C HIS A 42 5.88 6.59 9.89
N LEU A 43 5.57 7.37 10.91
CA LEU A 43 5.59 8.83 10.92
C LEU A 43 6.50 9.28 12.07
N LYS A 44 6.85 10.57 12.12
CA LYS A 44 7.78 11.14 13.13
C LYS A 44 7.52 10.67 14.57
N GLU A 45 6.26 10.54 14.98
CA GLU A 45 5.88 10.27 16.38
C GLU A 45 5.05 8.99 16.55
N VAL A 46 4.69 8.32 15.45
CA VAL A 46 3.80 7.15 15.50
C VAL A 46 4.24 6.08 14.51
N THR A 47 4.22 4.83 14.98
CA THR A 47 4.35 3.65 14.13
C THR A 47 3.07 2.83 14.27
N ALA A 48 2.30 2.73 13.19
CA ALA A 48 1.13 1.87 13.11
C ALA A 48 1.47 0.56 12.38
N ARG A 49 0.91 -0.56 12.82
CA ARG A 49 1.20 -1.89 12.24
C ARG A 49 -0.06 -2.72 12.03
N ARG A 50 -0.14 -3.42 10.88
CA ARG A 50 -1.17 -4.42 10.57
C ARG A 50 -0.62 -5.56 9.73
N GLU A 51 -1.28 -6.70 9.78
CA GLU A 51 -1.03 -7.83 8.89
C GLU A 51 -2.15 -7.86 7.86
N LEU A 52 -1.79 -7.88 6.58
CA LEU A 52 -2.70 -7.81 5.44
C LEU A 52 -2.79 -9.18 4.78
N ASP A 53 -4.01 -9.70 4.59
CA ASP A 53 -4.28 -10.96 3.88
C ASP A 53 -4.39 -10.74 2.36
N LEU A 54 -3.38 -11.16 1.61
CA LEU A 54 -3.32 -10.97 0.15
C LEU A 54 -4.27 -11.88 -0.63
N ASN A 55 -4.84 -12.92 0.00
CA ASN A 55 -5.73 -13.86 -0.68
C ASN A 55 -7.20 -13.42 -0.69
N ARG A 56 -7.56 -12.37 0.07
CA ARG A 56 -8.93 -11.89 0.18
C ARG A 56 -9.02 -10.39 0.00
N ASP A 57 -8.77 -9.66 1.08
CA ASP A 57 -9.10 -8.24 1.20
C ASP A 57 -8.15 -7.35 0.37
N TYR A 58 -7.00 -7.91 -0.01
CA TYR A 58 -5.90 -7.19 -0.68
C TYR A 58 -5.36 -7.92 -1.91
N ALA A 59 -6.19 -8.74 -2.55
CA ALA A 59 -5.82 -9.35 -3.83
C ALA A 59 -5.56 -8.26 -4.88
N GLY A 60 -4.55 -8.46 -5.73
CA GLY A 60 -4.24 -7.56 -6.84
C GLY A 60 -3.46 -6.29 -6.46
N LEU A 61 -2.82 -6.23 -5.28
CA LEU A 61 -1.98 -5.10 -4.89
C LEU A 61 -0.88 -4.78 -5.94
N SER A 62 -0.16 -5.80 -6.42
CA SER A 62 0.86 -5.64 -7.46
C SER A 62 0.25 -5.14 -8.77
N THR A 63 -0.83 -5.78 -9.24
CA THR A 63 -1.56 -5.37 -10.44
C THR A 63 -2.08 -3.93 -10.35
N PHE A 64 -2.52 -3.49 -9.16
CA PHE A 64 -2.93 -2.11 -8.93
C PHE A 64 -1.79 -1.13 -9.17
N PHE A 65 -0.61 -1.37 -8.57
CA PHE A 65 0.56 -0.50 -8.81
C PHE A 65 1.04 -0.54 -10.25
N GLU A 66 1.01 -1.69 -10.90
CA GLU A 66 1.36 -1.82 -12.32
C GLU A 66 0.42 -1.00 -13.20
N HIS A 67 -0.89 -1.03 -12.90
CA HIS A 67 -1.87 -0.24 -13.63
C HIS A 67 -1.68 1.27 -13.41
N VAL A 68 -1.43 1.69 -12.16
CA VAL A 68 -1.12 3.10 -11.86
C VAL A 68 0.14 3.52 -12.63
N ALA A 69 1.22 2.72 -12.55
CA ALA A 69 2.48 2.99 -13.23
C ALA A 69 2.34 3.12 -14.74
N ALA A 70 1.47 2.32 -15.37
CA ALA A 70 1.27 2.33 -16.81
C ALA A 70 0.37 3.49 -17.29
N HIS A 71 -0.60 3.93 -16.50
CA HIS A 71 -1.72 4.73 -17.01
C HIS A 71 -1.96 6.06 -16.30
N TRP A 72 -1.24 6.39 -15.22
CA TRP A 72 -1.55 7.58 -14.43
C TRP A 72 -1.50 8.90 -15.23
N HIS A 73 -0.64 8.99 -16.24
CA HIS A 73 -0.52 10.14 -17.15
C HIS A 73 -1.77 10.40 -17.99
N GLU A 74 -2.62 9.37 -18.18
CA GLU A 74 -3.86 9.45 -18.95
C GLU A 74 -5.05 9.89 -18.07
N TRP A 75 -4.90 9.83 -16.76
CA TRP A 75 -5.94 10.23 -15.82
C TRP A 75 -5.97 11.74 -15.82
N GLY A 76 -7.10 12.41 -16.04
CA GLY A 76 -7.18 13.88 -15.86
C GLY A 76 -6.92 14.29 -14.39
N ASN A 77 -7.66 15.27 -13.89
CA ASN A 77 -7.76 15.48 -12.44
C ASN A 77 -8.63 14.38 -11.82
N SER A 78 -8.09 13.16 -11.75
CA SER A 78 -8.77 11.92 -11.38
C SER A 78 -7.92 11.09 -10.45
N ARG A 79 -8.57 10.13 -9.78
CA ARG A 79 -7.94 9.27 -8.79
C ARG A 79 -8.25 7.80 -9.00
N MET A 80 -7.35 6.95 -8.52
CA MET A 80 -7.55 5.51 -8.42
C MET A 80 -7.28 5.06 -6.99
N VAL A 81 -8.18 4.23 -6.47
CA VAL A 81 -8.16 3.81 -5.06
C VAL A 81 -8.09 2.29 -5.00
N TRP A 82 -7.29 1.78 -4.08
CA TRP A 82 -7.21 0.37 -3.73
C TRP A 82 -7.41 0.19 -2.23
N GLY A 83 -8.06 -0.92 -1.85
CA GLY A 83 -8.29 -1.26 -0.44
C GLY A 83 -9.29 -0.34 0.27
N THR A 84 -10.25 0.24 -0.47
CA THR A 84 -11.25 1.16 0.07
C THR A 84 -11.94 0.59 1.30
N GLY A 85 -11.85 1.31 2.43
CA GLY A 85 -12.47 0.90 3.69
C GLY A 85 -11.81 -0.30 4.38
N GLY A 86 -10.70 -0.81 3.84
CA GLY A 86 -9.87 -1.84 4.46
C GLY A 86 -8.85 -1.29 5.46
N GLU A 87 -8.07 -2.22 6.02
CA GLU A 87 -6.95 -1.94 6.93
C GLU A 87 -5.80 -1.21 6.23
N LEU A 88 -5.57 -1.42 4.93
CA LEU A 88 -4.70 -0.57 4.13
C LEU A 88 -5.49 -0.03 2.94
N GLU A 89 -5.47 1.29 2.78
CA GLU A 89 -6.03 1.97 1.62
C GLU A 89 -4.94 2.84 0.98
N LEU A 90 -4.91 2.79 -0.35
CA LEU A 90 -3.98 3.51 -1.21
C LEU A 90 -4.81 4.32 -2.19
N ASP A 91 -4.55 5.62 -2.28
CA ASP A 91 -5.32 6.54 -3.10
C ASP A 91 -4.35 7.41 -3.90
N PHE A 92 -4.22 7.10 -5.20
CA PHE A 92 -3.42 7.87 -6.13
C PHE A 92 -4.28 8.94 -6.78
N LEU A 93 -3.87 10.19 -6.67
CA LEU A 93 -4.52 11.34 -7.28
C LEU A 93 -3.53 12.02 -8.24
N ARG A 94 -3.88 12.14 -9.52
CA ARG A 94 -3.17 13.03 -10.45
C ARG A 94 -3.72 14.44 -10.29
N ILE A 95 -2.81 15.40 -10.18
CA ILE A 95 -3.09 16.82 -10.20
C ILE A 95 -2.32 17.41 -11.38
N GLU A 96 -3.05 18.07 -12.27
CA GLU A 96 -2.45 18.78 -13.41
C GLU A 96 -1.64 19.99 -12.93
N GLY A 97 -0.42 20.12 -13.45
CA GLY A 97 0.44 21.27 -13.18
C GLY A 97 -0.15 22.55 -13.76
N PRO A 98 -0.15 23.68 -13.03
CA PRO A 98 -0.61 24.94 -13.60
C PRO A 98 0.32 25.40 -14.74
N GLY A 99 -0.24 25.88 -15.85
CA GLY A 99 0.51 26.61 -16.87
C GLY A 99 1.61 25.82 -17.60
N GLY A 100 1.51 24.50 -17.70
CA GLY A 100 2.52 23.64 -18.35
C GLY A 100 3.62 23.14 -17.41
N GLU A 101 3.46 23.32 -16.10
CA GLU A 101 4.26 22.59 -15.11
C GLU A 101 4.02 21.07 -15.20
N PRO A 102 5.00 20.24 -14.75
CA PRO A 102 4.81 18.80 -14.69
C PRO A 102 3.63 18.41 -13.79
N ASP A 103 2.92 17.35 -14.19
CA ASP A 103 1.85 16.80 -13.37
C ASP A 103 2.41 16.17 -12.09
N TYR A 104 1.61 16.23 -11.03
CA TYR A 104 1.94 15.63 -9.74
C TYR A 104 1.08 14.40 -9.51
N LEU A 105 1.71 13.30 -9.10
CA LEU A 105 1.01 12.13 -8.61
C LEU A 105 1.13 12.07 -7.08
N ILE A 106 0.01 12.23 -6.38
CA ILE A 106 -0.05 12.16 -4.92
C ILE A 106 -0.55 10.79 -4.51
N LEU A 107 0.24 10.08 -3.72
CA LEU A 107 -0.17 8.86 -3.03
C LEU A 107 -0.60 9.20 -1.60
N SER A 108 -1.88 9.03 -1.32
CA SER A 108 -2.42 9.03 0.03
C SER A 108 -2.50 7.60 0.57
N LEU A 109 -2.05 7.42 1.81
CA LEU A 109 -1.98 6.15 2.51
C LEU A 109 -2.83 6.23 3.76
N ALA A 110 -3.65 5.21 4.02
CA ALA A 110 -4.33 5.06 5.30
C ALA A 110 -4.17 3.63 5.83
N LEU A 111 -3.60 3.50 7.02
CA LEU A 111 -3.53 2.24 7.76
C LEU A 111 -4.54 2.27 8.91
N ARG A 112 -5.36 1.24 9.06
CA ARG A 112 -6.50 1.18 9.99
C ARG A 112 -6.52 -0.11 10.79
N ASN A 113 -7.07 0.00 11.99
CA ASN A 113 -7.51 -1.13 12.79
C ASN A 113 -9.00 -1.01 13.09
N HIS A 114 -9.77 -1.97 12.62
CA HIS A 114 -11.23 -2.05 12.81
C HIS A 114 -11.63 -3.00 13.96
N GLY A 115 -10.68 -3.43 14.81
CA GLY A 115 -10.92 -4.45 15.81
C GLY A 115 -12.09 -4.16 16.76
N TRP A 116 -12.96 -5.15 16.97
CA TRP A 116 -14.09 -5.08 17.90
C TRP A 116 -13.65 -5.17 19.38
N HIS A 117 -12.44 -5.67 19.64
CA HIS A 117 -11.84 -5.85 20.98
C HIS A 117 -10.53 -5.07 21.19
N VAL A 118 -10.05 -4.36 20.16
CA VAL A 118 -8.85 -3.52 20.22
C VAL A 118 -9.29 -2.11 19.85
N GLN A 119 -8.78 -1.08 20.53
CA GLN A 119 -9.15 0.31 20.23
C GLN A 119 -8.98 0.59 18.73
N ALA A 120 -10.07 1.00 18.08
CA ALA A 120 -10.07 1.33 16.67
C ALA A 120 -9.19 2.55 16.42
N TRP A 121 -8.41 2.52 15.34
CA TRP A 121 -7.52 3.62 14.98
C TRP A 121 -7.33 3.73 13.48
N THR A 122 -6.87 4.89 13.04
CA THR A 122 -6.50 5.17 11.66
C THR A 122 -5.31 6.12 11.65
N VAL A 123 -4.26 5.77 10.93
CA VAL A 123 -3.09 6.63 10.69
C VAL A 123 -3.02 6.88 9.19
N LYS A 124 -2.86 8.16 8.81
CA LYS A 124 -2.83 8.59 7.41
C LYS A 124 -1.60 9.42 7.10
N THR A 125 -1.14 9.35 5.86
CA THR A 125 -0.13 10.26 5.32
C THR A 125 -0.31 10.41 3.82
N SER A 126 0.37 11.37 3.22
CA SER A 126 0.37 11.59 1.78
C SER A 126 1.74 12.02 1.32
N MET A 127 2.13 11.62 0.12
CA MET A 127 3.41 11.93 -0.49
C MET A 127 3.27 12.11 -1.99
N ILE A 128 4.15 12.93 -2.57
CA ILE A 128 4.31 12.97 -4.03
C ILE A 128 5.17 11.76 -4.42
N VAL A 129 4.75 11.05 -5.46
CA VAL A 129 5.44 9.89 -6.02
C VAL A 129 5.91 10.27 -7.42
N GLU A 130 7.21 10.10 -7.66
CA GLU A 130 7.80 10.29 -8.98
C GLU A 130 7.58 9.05 -9.86
N ASP A 131 7.56 9.23 -11.19
CA ASP A 131 7.30 8.13 -12.14
C ASP A 131 8.31 6.98 -11.98
N GLU A 132 9.61 7.29 -11.85
CA GLU A 132 10.64 6.29 -11.61
C GLU A 132 10.44 5.52 -10.30
N GLU A 133 9.99 6.22 -9.25
CA GLU A 133 9.68 5.60 -7.96
C GLU A 133 8.49 4.65 -8.11
N LEU A 134 7.46 5.05 -8.86
CA LEU A 134 6.27 4.24 -9.11
C LEU A 134 6.57 2.97 -9.91
N GLN A 135 7.37 3.07 -10.98
CA GLN A 135 7.81 1.91 -11.78
C GLN A 135 8.62 0.92 -10.95
N ARG A 136 9.54 1.45 -10.12
CA ARG A 136 10.32 0.63 -9.17
C ARG A 136 9.39 -0.08 -8.19
N LEU A 137 8.42 0.62 -7.60
CA LEU A 137 7.48 0.06 -6.64
C LEU A 137 6.60 -1.02 -7.25
N ALA A 138 6.10 -0.85 -8.48
CA ALA A 138 5.32 -1.87 -9.18
C ALA A 138 6.11 -3.18 -9.34
N ARG A 139 7.39 -3.09 -9.76
CA ARG A 139 8.27 -4.25 -9.88
C ARG A 139 8.54 -4.92 -8.52
N GLU A 140 8.93 -4.12 -7.52
CA GLU A 140 9.26 -4.65 -6.19
C GLU A 140 8.04 -5.27 -5.49
N LEU A 141 6.83 -4.72 -5.70
CA LEU A 141 5.59 -5.30 -5.18
C LEU A 141 5.25 -6.63 -5.85
N ARG A 142 5.44 -6.73 -7.16
CA ARG A 142 5.28 -8.01 -7.87
C ARG A 142 6.20 -9.07 -7.25
N GLU A 143 7.49 -8.76 -7.12
CA GLU A 143 8.46 -9.67 -6.48
C GLU A 143 8.16 -9.99 -5.01
N LEU A 144 7.49 -9.09 -4.28
CA LEU A 144 7.11 -9.29 -2.88
C LEU A 144 5.84 -10.15 -2.73
N THR A 145 4.96 -10.14 -3.73
CA THR A 145 3.63 -10.74 -3.68
C THR A 145 3.48 -12.03 -4.49
N ASP A 146 4.40 -12.29 -5.43
CA ASP A 146 4.57 -13.59 -6.12
C ASP A 146 5.10 -14.69 -5.15
#